data_AF-A0A7W6LJ61-F1
#
_entry.id   AF-A0A7W6LJ61-F1
#
_cell.length_a   1.000
_cell.length_b   1.000
_cell.length_c   1.000
_cell.angle_alpha   90.00
_cell.angle_beta   90.00
_cell.angle_gamma   90.00
#
_symmetry.space_group_name_H-M   'P 1'
#
loop_
_entity.id
_entity.type
_entity.pdbx_description
1 polymer ?
#
loop_
_entity_poly.entity_id
_entity_poly.type
_entity_poly.pdbx_seq_one_letter_code
_entity_poly.pdbx_strand_id
1 'polypeptide(L)'
;MSGTMTRKEKANRLDKLRKHWHRASRQERLEFLRELGTLSDSPNLSAGNFMPRDRKQEPIADGRYLLPSAVSRIEAILRNRKIGPSELVTEIGFPEETMAMTKALVRGRSLRLMMISALANWLHDQEATAHARQPDD
;
A
#
# COMPACT_ATOMS: atom_id res chain seq x y z
N MET A 1 -0.76 14.20 31.77
CA MET A 1 0.67 14.57 31.61
C MET A 1 1.19 13.84 30.37
N SER A 2 1.19 14.50 29.21
CA SER A 2 1.67 13.90 27.94
C SER A 2 3.07 14.44 27.65
N GLY A 3 4.09 13.60 27.84
CA GLY A 3 5.49 13.96 27.58
C GLY A 3 5.77 14.00 26.08
N THR A 4 6.16 15.16 25.57
CA THR A 4 6.61 15.35 24.19
C THR A 4 8.02 14.76 24.03
N MET A 5 8.12 13.55 23.48
CA MET A 5 9.43 12.95 23.18
C MET A 5 10.20 13.81 22.17
N THR A 6 11.42 14.18 22.54
CA THR A 6 12.27 15.07 21.74
C THR A 6 12.84 14.33 20.52
N ARG A 7 13.12 15.07 19.43
CA ARG A 7 13.64 14.52 18.16
C ARG A 7 14.89 13.64 18.32
N LYS A 8 15.71 13.93 19.34
CA LYS A 8 16.93 13.17 19.69
C LYS A 8 16.61 11.77 20.24
N GLU A 9 15.51 11.60 20.95
CA GLU A 9 15.05 10.29 21.45
C GLU A 9 14.48 9.41 20.35
N LYS A 10 13.81 9.99 19.35
CA LYS A 10 13.32 9.26 18.17
C LYS A 10 14.47 8.69 17.34
N ALA A 11 15.52 9.48 17.11
CA ALA A 11 16.73 9.03 16.45
C ALA A 11 17.42 7.89 17.22
N ASN A 12 17.45 7.97 18.55
CA ASN A 12 18.02 6.91 19.41
C ASN A 12 17.22 5.59 19.34
N ARG A 13 15.88 5.65 19.28
CA ARG A 13 15.05 4.44 19.15
C ARG A 13 15.23 3.74 17.81
N LEU A 14 15.26 4.52 16.73
CA LEU A 14 15.47 3.98 15.38
C LEU A 14 16.86 3.35 15.24
N ASP A 15 17.88 3.97 15.83
CA ASP A 15 19.25 3.44 15.83
C ASP A 15 19.35 2.11 16.61
N LYS A 16 18.68 2.03 17.77
CA LYS A 16 18.55 0.77 18.52
C LYS A 16 17.85 -0.30 17.71
N LEU A 17 16.72 0.00 17.09
CA LEU A 17 16.00 -0.97 16.26
C LEU A 17 16.88 -1.50 15.13
N ARG A 18 17.61 -0.61 14.43
CA ARG A 18 18.58 -1.00 13.38
C ARG A 18 19.68 -1.92 13.92
N LYS A 19 20.28 -1.58 15.07
CA LYS A 19 21.34 -2.41 15.69
C LYS A 19 20.83 -3.80 16.06
N HIS A 20 19.66 -3.88 16.69
CA HIS A 20 19.05 -5.16 17.05
C HIS A 20 18.64 -5.96 15.81
N TRP A 21 18.14 -5.29 14.77
CA TRP A 21 17.81 -5.92 13.49
C TRP A 21 19.03 -6.60 12.85
N HIS A 22 20.17 -5.90 12.77
CA HIS A 22 21.39 -6.48 12.21
C HIS A 22 21.95 -7.63 13.06
N ARG A 23 21.76 -7.59 14.39
CA ARG A 23 22.21 -8.63 15.31
C ARG A 23 21.31 -9.87 15.34
N ALA A 24 20.02 -9.72 15.03
CA ALA A 24 19.08 -10.83 14.97
C ALA A 24 19.44 -11.81 13.84
N SER A 25 19.27 -13.11 14.11
CA SER A 25 19.41 -14.19 13.15
C SER A 25 18.30 -14.16 12.10
N ARG A 26 18.47 -14.91 11.00
CA ARG A 26 17.45 -15.03 9.97
C ARG A 26 16.12 -15.56 10.51
N GLN A 27 16.15 -16.47 11.47
CA GLN A 27 14.95 -17.06 12.07
C GLN A 27 14.20 -16.05 12.94
N GLU A 28 14.90 -15.34 13.83
CA GLU A 28 14.32 -14.30 14.69
C GLU A 28 13.70 -13.15 13.86
N ARG A 29 14.36 -12.76 12.76
CA ARG A 29 13.79 -11.76 11.83
C ARG A 29 12.50 -12.26 11.20
N LEU A 30 12.43 -13.53 10.80
CA LEU A 30 11.23 -14.10 10.19
C LEU A 30 10.09 -14.25 11.20
N GLU A 31 10.40 -14.62 12.44
CA GLU A 31 9.43 -14.67 13.54
C GLU A 31 8.84 -13.29 13.82
N PHE A 32 9.69 -12.27 13.95
CA PHE A 32 9.25 -10.90 14.14
C PHE A 32 8.37 -10.39 12.99
N LEU A 33 8.72 -10.71 11.73
CA LEU A 33 7.89 -10.34 10.58
C LEU A 33 6.54 -11.08 10.55
N ARG A 34 6.49 -12.35 10.99
CA ARG A 34 5.21 -13.08 11.15
C ARG A 34 4.33 -12.42 12.21
N GLU A 35 4.91 -12.07 13.36
CA GLU A 35 4.18 -11.36 14.43
C GLU A 35 3.65 -10.00 13.94
N LEU A 36 4.46 -9.21 13.21
CA LEU A 36 3.99 -7.96 12.59
C LEU A 36 2.83 -8.18 11.58
N GLY A 37 2.89 -9.27 10.81
CA GLY A 37 1.80 -9.67 9.91
C GLY A 37 0.49 -9.96 10.64
N THR A 38 0.56 -10.59 11.82
CA THR A 38 -0.61 -10.84 12.68
C THR A 38 -1.11 -9.57 13.37
N LEU A 39 -0.21 -8.66 13.75
CA LEU A 39 -0.55 -7.35 14.33
C LEU A 39 -1.18 -6.40 13.32
N SER A 40 -0.92 -6.58 12.02
CA SER A 40 -1.56 -5.83 10.93
C SER A 40 -3.02 -6.21 10.68
N ASP A 41 -3.58 -7.21 11.39
CA ASP A 41 -5.04 -7.41 11.50
C ASP A 41 -5.67 -6.43 12.50
N SER A 42 -4.85 -5.77 13.33
CA SER A 42 -5.31 -4.72 14.23
C SER A 42 -5.38 -3.39 13.47
N PRO A 43 -6.50 -2.64 13.50
CA PRO A 43 -6.69 -1.42 12.70
C PRO A 43 -5.78 -0.24 13.08
N ASN A 44 -4.84 -0.42 14.02
CA ASN A 44 -4.06 0.66 14.62
C ASN A 44 -2.57 0.69 14.22
N LEU A 45 -2.11 -0.19 13.33
CA LEU A 45 -0.73 -0.20 12.81
C LEU A 45 -0.71 -0.13 11.27
N SER A 46 -1.43 0.84 10.70
CA SER A 46 -1.28 1.19 9.29
C SER A 46 0.00 2.00 9.09
N ALA A 47 1.14 1.31 9.11
CA ALA A 47 2.44 1.87 8.73
C ALA A 47 3.16 0.87 7.83
N GLY A 48 2.75 0.83 6.56
CA GLY A 48 3.54 0.27 5.45
C GLY A 48 3.74 -1.24 5.50
N ASN A 49 2.66 -2.02 5.39
CA ASN A 49 2.78 -3.46 5.21
C ASN A 49 3.12 -3.78 3.74
N PHE A 50 4.41 -4.05 3.49
CA PHE A 50 5.00 -4.39 2.20
C PHE A 50 4.85 -5.88 1.82
N MET A 51 3.80 -6.60 2.26
CA MET A 51 3.52 -7.95 1.74
C MET A 51 2.01 -8.21 1.64
N PRO A 52 1.56 -8.92 0.58
CA PRO A 52 0.15 -9.09 0.29
C PRO A 52 -0.46 -10.04 1.31
N ARG A 53 -1.52 -9.56 1.95
CA ARG A 53 -2.38 -10.33 2.84
C ARG A 53 -3.20 -11.31 1.99
N ASP A 54 -3.16 -12.58 2.37
CA ASP A 54 -3.81 -13.75 1.75
C ASP A 54 -5.35 -13.69 1.86
N ARG A 55 -5.94 -12.65 1.26
CA ARG A 55 -7.31 -12.68 0.76
C ARG A 55 -7.16 -12.94 -0.73
N LYS A 56 -8.08 -13.68 -1.35
CA LYS A 56 -8.11 -13.95 -2.80
C LYS A 56 -8.25 -12.64 -3.57
N GLN A 57 -7.18 -11.85 -3.61
CA GLN A 57 -7.11 -10.58 -4.30
C GLN A 57 -7.03 -10.94 -5.78
N GLU A 58 -8.05 -10.50 -6.51
CA GLU A 58 -8.04 -10.65 -7.95
C GLU A 58 -6.79 -9.93 -8.49
N PRO A 59 -5.94 -10.63 -9.26
CA PRO A 59 -4.72 -10.04 -9.76
C PRO A 59 -5.03 -8.75 -10.51
N ILE A 60 -4.21 -7.73 -10.33
CA ILE A 60 -4.42 -6.43 -10.99
C ILE A 60 -3.60 -6.27 -12.28
N ALA A 61 -2.60 -7.13 -12.49
CA ALA A 61 -1.65 -7.01 -13.57
C ALA A 61 -1.14 -8.37 -14.06
N ASP A 62 -0.82 -8.46 -15.35
CA ASP A 62 0.01 -9.50 -15.94
C ASP A 62 1.41 -8.92 -16.18
N GLY A 63 2.35 -9.34 -15.34
CA GLY A 63 3.71 -8.79 -15.30
C GLY A 63 3.72 -7.28 -15.03
N ARG A 64 3.93 -6.48 -16.08
CA ARG A 64 4.02 -5.00 -15.99
C ARG A 64 2.78 -4.29 -16.52
N TYR A 65 1.79 -5.03 -17.00
CA TYR A 65 0.63 -4.47 -17.68
C TYR A 65 -0.60 -4.66 -16.80
N LEU A 66 -1.38 -3.59 -16.61
CA LEU A 66 -2.63 -3.68 -15.87
C LEU A 66 -3.61 -4.56 -16.65
N LEU A 67 -4.33 -5.41 -15.92
CA LEU A 67 -5.41 -6.20 -16.49
C LEU A 67 -6.61 -5.27 -16.81
N PRO A 68 -7.38 -5.55 -17.88
CA PRO A 68 -8.55 -4.73 -18.21
C PRO A 68 -9.55 -4.61 -17.05
N SER A 69 -9.77 -5.70 -16.30
CA SER A 69 -10.63 -5.69 -15.10
C SER A 69 -10.12 -4.73 -14.03
N ALA A 70 -8.80 -4.68 -13.82
CA ALA A 70 -8.18 -3.76 -12.89
C ALA A 70 -8.36 -2.30 -13.32
N VAL A 71 -8.16 -1.99 -14.60
CA VAL A 71 -8.37 -0.64 -15.14
C VAL A 71 -9.81 -0.18 -14.91
N SER A 72 -10.80 -1.03 -15.22
CA SER A 72 -12.21 -0.69 -15.01
C SER A 72 -12.55 -0.39 -13.55
N ARG A 73 -11.99 -1.16 -12.60
CA ARG A 73 -12.18 -0.92 -11.15
C ARG A 73 -11.54 0.39 -10.70
N ILE A 74 -10.30 0.64 -11.13
CA ILE A 74 -9.59 1.89 -10.83
C ILE A 74 -10.40 3.08 -11.34
N GLU A 75 -10.85 3.04 -12.60
CA GLU A 75 -11.66 4.12 -13.16
C GLU A 75 -13.00 4.33 -12.43
N ALA A 76 -13.65 3.25 -11.98
CA ALA A 76 -14.87 3.36 -11.18
C ALA A 76 -14.63 4.12 -9.88
N ILE A 77 -13.52 3.82 -9.19
CA ILE A 77 -13.14 4.53 -7.96
C ILE A 77 -12.77 5.98 -8.26
N LEU A 78 -11.98 6.24 -9.30
CA LEU A 78 -11.62 7.60 -9.72
C LEU A 78 -12.87 8.45 -10.00
N ARG A 79 -13.84 7.89 -10.73
CA ARG A 79 -15.14 8.55 -11.02
C ARG A 79 -15.94 8.79 -9.74
N ASN A 80 -16.07 7.78 -8.88
CA ASN A 80 -16.84 7.89 -7.64
C ASN A 80 -16.25 8.93 -6.68
N ARG A 81 -14.93 9.00 -6.60
CA ARG A 81 -14.19 9.95 -5.76
C ARG A 81 -13.92 11.30 -6.42
N LYS A 82 -14.24 11.45 -7.72
CA LYS A 82 -13.97 12.65 -8.53
C LYS A 82 -12.49 13.07 -8.51
N ILE A 83 -11.59 12.11 -8.48
CA ILE A 83 -10.15 12.34 -8.53
C ILE A 83 -9.56 11.89 -9.88
N GLY A 84 -8.47 12.52 -10.28
CA GLY A 84 -7.77 12.22 -11.53
C GLY A 84 -6.50 11.38 -11.34
N PRO A 85 -5.83 10.98 -12.43
CA PRO A 85 -4.59 10.21 -12.36
C PRO A 85 -3.46 10.89 -11.57
N SER A 86 -3.39 12.23 -11.57
CA SER A 86 -2.39 13.00 -10.80
C SER A 86 -2.56 12.86 -9.29
N GLU A 87 -3.81 12.87 -8.82
CA GLU A 87 -4.13 12.69 -7.41
C GLU A 87 -3.86 11.24 -7.00
N LEU A 88 -4.28 10.28 -7.83
CA LEU A 88 -4.03 8.86 -7.59
C LEU A 88 -2.54 8.58 -7.44
N VAL A 89 -1.67 9.08 -8.33
CA VAL A 89 -0.23 8.85 -8.19
C VAL A 89 0.36 9.53 -6.96
N THR A 90 -0.22 10.64 -6.51
CA THR A 90 0.17 11.29 -5.26
C THR A 90 -0.21 10.42 -4.05
N GLU A 91 -1.43 9.88 -4.04
CA GLU A 91 -1.90 8.97 -2.99
C GLU A 91 -1.07 7.69 -2.88
N ILE A 92 -0.63 7.12 -4.01
CA ILE A 92 0.23 5.92 -4.02
C ILE A 92 1.73 6.24 -3.85
N GLY A 93 2.12 7.51 -3.70
CA GLY A 93 3.50 7.92 -3.38
C GLY A 93 4.44 8.12 -4.57
N PHE A 94 3.91 8.33 -5.78
CA PHE A 94 4.67 8.52 -7.03
C PHE A 94 4.24 9.78 -7.82
N PRO A 95 4.31 11.00 -7.23
CA PRO A 95 3.76 12.21 -7.85
C PRO A 95 4.32 12.51 -9.26
N GLU A 96 5.59 12.17 -9.50
CA GLU A 96 6.29 12.35 -10.78
C GLU A 96 5.75 11.44 -11.91
N GLU A 97 5.03 10.37 -11.59
CA GLU A 97 4.65 9.31 -12.54
C GLU A 97 3.25 9.52 -13.17
N THR A 98 2.68 10.72 -13.07
CA THR A 98 1.33 11.05 -13.59
C THR A 98 1.16 10.65 -15.06
N MET A 99 2.15 10.93 -15.90
CA MET A 99 2.10 10.61 -17.33
C MET A 99 2.17 9.11 -17.61
N ALA A 100 2.96 8.37 -16.82
CA ALA A 100 3.06 6.91 -16.93
C ALA A 100 1.74 6.24 -16.54
N MET A 101 1.14 6.67 -15.43
CA MET A 101 -0.17 6.20 -14.98
C MET A 101 -1.27 6.48 -16.01
N THR A 102 -1.33 7.71 -16.53
CA THR A 102 -2.31 8.09 -17.55
C THR A 102 -2.19 7.20 -18.80
N LYS A 103 -0.96 6.97 -19.27
CA LYS A 103 -0.71 6.08 -20.42
C LYS A 103 -1.04 4.62 -20.12
N ALA A 104 -0.85 4.15 -18.90
CA ALA A 104 -1.22 2.80 -18.49
C ALA A 104 -2.74 2.60 -18.52
N LEU A 105 -3.49 3.55 -17.97
CA LEU A 105 -4.96 3.49 -17.94
C LEU A 105 -5.58 3.62 -19.35
N VAL A 106 -5.08 4.53 -20.17
CA VAL A 106 -5.68 4.81 -21.49
C VAL A 106 -5.17 3.88 -22.60
N ARG A 107 -3.89 3.49 -22.55
CA ARG A 107 -3.21 2.80 -23.66
C ARG A 107 -2.61 1.45 -23.28
N GLY A 108 -2.87 0.94 -22.08
CA GLY A 108 -2.36 -0.35 -21.61
C GLY A 108 -0.83 -0.41 -21.58
N ARG A 109 -0.14 0.68 -21.23
CA ARG A 109 1.33 0.73 -21.16
C ARG A 109 1.87 0.09 -19.89
N SER A 110 3.11 -0.36 -19.97
CA SER A 110 3.82 -0.98 -18.85
C SER A 110 4.06 0.01 -17.72
N LEU A 111 3.84 -0.43 -16.49
CA LEU A 111 4.20 0.28 -15.27
C LEU A 111 5.40 -0.38 -14.57
N ARG A 112 6.08 0.38 -13.70
CA ARG A 112 7.11 -0.16 -12.82
C ARG A 112 6.44 -1.08 -11.78
N LEU A 113 7.10 -2.19 -11.44
CA LEU A 113 6.53 -3.18 -10.51
C LEU A 113 6.15 -2.57 -9.16
N MET A 114 6.94 -1.62 -8.65
CA MET A 114 6.62 -0.93 -7.40
C MET A 114 5.31 -0.11 -7.48
N MET A 115 5.02 0.51 -8.63
CA MET A 115 3.74 1.21 -8.82
C MET A 115 2.57 0.23 -8.88
N ILE A 116 2.76 -0.93 -9.52
CA ILE A 116 1.73 -1.98 -9.54
C ILE A 116 1.45 -2.46 -8.12
N SER A 117 2.48 -2.75 -7.32
CA SER A 117 2.29 -3.14 -5.92
C SER A 117 1.58 -2.06 -5.09
N ALA A 118 1.99 -0.79 -5.22
CA ALA A 118 1.35 0.31 -4.50
C ALA A 118 -0.12 0.51 -4.93
N LEU A 119 -0.39 0.37 -6.22
CA LEU A 119 -1.73 0.47 -6.78
C LEU A 119 -2.63 -0.69 -6.34
N ALA A 120 -2.09 -1.90 -6.19
CA ALA A 120 -2.83 -3.05 -5.67
C ALA A 120 -3.29 -2.82 -4.23
N ASN A 121 -2.40 -2.30 -3.39
CA ASN A 121 -2.72 -1.94 -2.00
C ASN A 121 -3.78 -0.84 -1.94
N TRP A 122 -3.58 0.22 -2.72
CA TRP A 122 -4.55 1.32 -2.82
C TRP A 122 -5.92 0.81 -3.25
N LEU A 123 -5.98 -0.02 -4.30
CA LEU A 123 -7.24 -0.56 -4.81
C LEU A 123 -7.99 -1.36 -3.73
N HIS A 124 -7.26 -2.17 -2.98
CA HIS A 124 -7.81 -2.93 -1.86
C HIS A 124 -8.38 -2.03 -0.76
N ASP A 125 -7.66 -0.98 -0.36
CA ASP A 125 -8.11 -0.04 0.66
C ASP A 125 -9.38 0.72 0.23
N GLN A 126 -9.46 1.11 -1.05
CA GLN A 126 -10.62 1.78 -1.61
C GLN A 126 -11.83 0.84 -1.69
N GLU A 127 -11.63 -0.42 -2.11
CA GLU A 127 -12.68 -1.43 -2.14
C GLU A 127 -13.18 -1.75 -0.73
N ALA A 128 -12.29 -1.93 0.25
CA ALA A 128 -12.69 -2.16 1.64
C ALA A 128 -13.51 -0.99 2.21
N THR A 129 -13.12 0.24 1.90
CA THR A 129 -13.87 1.45 2.29
C THR A 129 -15.24 1.53 1.60
N ALA A 130 -15.33 1.09 0.35
CA ALA A 130 -16.60 1.03 -0.39
C ALA A 130 -17.55 -0.01 0.22
N HIS A 131 -17.06 -1.21 0.56
CA HIS A 131 -17.88 -2.26 1.20
C HIS A 131 -18.36 -1.83 2.58
N ALA A 132 -17.54 -1.14 3.37
CA ALA A 132 -17.92 -0.65 4.70
C ALA A 132 -19.01 0.45 4.67
N ARG A 133 -19.21 1.10 3.51
CA ARG A 133 -20.22 2.16 3.33
C ARG A 133 -21.58 1.60 2.88
N GLN A 134 -21.66 0.31 2.55
CA GLN A 134 -22.91 -0.35 2.20
C GLN A 134 -23.42 -1.10 3.44
N PRO A 135 -24.34 -0.52 4.24
CA PRO A 135 -24.99 -1.28 5.30
C PRO A 135 -25.84 -2.40 4.68
N ASP A 136 -25.81 -3.57 5.32
CA ASP A 136 -26.75 -4.67 5.07
C ASP A 136 -28.18 -4.12 4.93
N ASP A 137 -28.83 -4.49 3.83
CA ASP A 137 -30.28 -4.33 3.63
C ASP A 137 -31.02 -5.36 4.48
#